data_AF-A0A0N5AKF3-F1
#
_entry.id   AF-A0A0N5AKF3-F1
#
_cell.length_a   1.000
_cell.length_b   1.000
_cell.length_c   1.000
_cell.angle_alpha   90.00
_cell.angle_beta   90.00
_cell.angle_gamma   90.00
#
_symmetry.space_group_name_H-M   'P 1'
#
loop_
_entity.id
_entity.type
_entity.pdbx_description
1 polymer ?
#
loop_
_entity_poly.entity_id
_entity_poly.type
_entity_poly.pdbx_seq_one_letter_code
_entity_poly.pdbx_strand_id
1 'polypeptide(L)'
;MEIAEERYLGRLCGYPCCSNAVEIRKHQKYRIDRKNKKVFERSTERDKFCSEQCLARFNGLRFQFDDEPLWLRGTRRRLWIFKNVLLTDCVE
;
A
#
# COMPACT_ATOMS: atom_id res chain seq x y z
N MET A 1 3.90 -2.43 1.92
CA MET A 1 4.08 -0.97 1.89
C MET A 1 4.72 -0.56 0.57
N GLU A 2 5.87 -1.15 0.21
CA GLU A 2 6.56 -0.93 -1.07
C GLU A 2 5.65 -0.94 -2.32
N ILE A 3 4.79 -1.94 -2.47
CA ILE A 3 3.87 -2.06 -3.61
C ILE A 3 3.00 -0.80 -3.80
N ALA A 4 2.49 -0.22 -2.72
CA ALA A 4 1.66 0.98 -2.82
C ALA A 4 2.48 2.22 -3.19
N GLU A 5 3.77 2.26 -2.81
CA GLU A 5 4.70 3.33 -3.19
C GLU A 5 5.07 3.25 -4.66
N GLU A 6 5.45 2.06 -5.15
CA GLU A 6 5.78 1.82 -6.55
C GLU A 6 4.59 2.17 -7.47
N ARG A 7 3.39 1.73 -7.09
CA ARG A 7 2.16 2.07 -7.83
C ARG A 7 1.88 3.57 -7.84
N TYR A 8 2.06 4.25 -6.70
CA TYR A 8 1.87 5.70 -6.61
C TYR A 8 2.85 6.48 -7.48
N LEU A 9 4.13 6.08 -7.49
CA LEU A 9 5.14 6.63 -8.40
C LEU A 9 4.76 6.40 -9.87
N GLY A 10 4.14 5.25 -10.16
CA GLY A 10 3.53 4.91 -11.45
C GLY A 10 2.19 5.59 -11.74
N ARG A 11 1.71 6.51 -10.89
CA ARG A 11 0.41 7.22 -11.00
C ARG A 11 -0.82 6.32 -10.94
N LEU A 12 -0.71 5.15 -10.30
CA LEU A 12 -1.80 4.22 -10.09
C LEU A 12 -2.19 4.18 -8.62
N CYS A 13 -3.45 3.83 -8.36
CA CYS A 13 -3.94 3.59 -7.01
C CYS A 13 -3.12 2.49 -6.34
N GLY A 14 -2.70 2.72 -5.09
CA GLY A 14 -1.88 1.80 -4.30
C GLY A 14 -2.56 0.47 -3.98
N TYR A 15 -3.89 0.38 -4.14
CA TYR A 15 -4.61 -0.88 -4.05
C TYR A 15 -4.34 -1.73 -5.31
N PRO A 16 -3.76 -2.94 -5.20
CA PRO A 16 -3.29 -3.72 -6.35
C PRO A 16 -4.36 -4.02 -7.40
N CYS A 17 -5.61 -4.19 -6.99
CA CYS A 17 -6.72 -4.52 -7.88
C CYS A 17 -7.46 -3.30 -8.43
N CYS A 18 -7.04 -2.08 -8.08
CA CYS A 18 -7.62 -0.86 -8.63
C CYS A 18 -6.72 -0.29 -9.73
N SER A 19 -7.28 -0.11 -10.93
CA SER A 19 -6.58 0.48 -12.08
C SER A 19 -6.76 2.00 -12.19
N ASN A 20 -7.44 2.63 -11.22
CA ASN A 20 -7.66 4.08 -11.25
C ASN A 20 -6.35 4.84 -11.13
N ALA A 21 -6.23 5.92 -11.89
CA ALA A 21 -5.11 6.83 -11.78
C ALA A 21 -5.18 7.63 -10.48
N VAL A 22 -4.02 7.97 -9.93
CA VAL A 22 -3.89 8.87 -8.78
C VAL A 22 -2.95 10.00 -9.15
N GLU A 23 -3.34 11.23 -8.80
CA GLU A 23 -2.50 12.39 -9.02
C GLU A 23 -1.35 12.43 -8.00
N ILE A 24 -0.12 12.52 -8.52
CA ILE A 24 1.05 12.72 -7.66
C ILE A 24 1.04 14.17 -7.21
N ARG A 25 0.85 14.36 -5.90
CA ARG A 25 0.90 15.69 -5.32
C ARG A 25 2.35 16.19 -5.36
N LYS A 26 2.57 17.32 -6.02
CA LYS A 26 3.90 17.95 -6.19
C LYS A 26 4.38 18.69 -4.92
N HIS A 27 4.25 18.07 -3.75
CA HIS A 27 4.77 18.64 -2.50
C HIS A 27 5.94 17.81 -1.98
N GLN A 28 6.84 18.46 -1.25
CA GLN A 28 7.98 17.80 -0.63
C GLN A 28 7.49 16.74 0.37
N LYS A 29 7.99 15.49 0.24
CA LYS A 29 7.68 14.36 1.13
C LYS A 29 7.95 14.69 2.60
N TYR A 30 9.04 15.41 2.86
CA TYR A 30 9.50 15.73 4.21
C TYR A 30 9.50 17.24 4.47
N ARG A 31 9.02 17.65 5.65
CA ARG A 31 9.18 19.01 6.18
C ARG A 31 10.17 18.97 7.33
N ILE A 32 11.31 19.64 7.17
CA ILE A 32 12.35 19.72 8.19
C ILE A 32 12.07 20.93 9.09
N ASP A 33 11.76 20.66 10.36
CA ASP A 33 11.63 21.67 11.41
C ASP A 33 12.94 21.76 12.20
N ARG A 34 13.71 22.81 11.91
CA ARG A 34 15.00 23.06 12.56
C ARG A 34 14.86 23.52 14.01
N LYS A 35 13.73 24.16 14.36
CA LYS A 35 13.49 24.66 15.73
C LYS A 35 13.28 23.51 16.69
N ASN A 36 12.47 22.54 16.27
CA ASN A 36 12.17 21.35 17.07
C ASN A 36 13.11 20.17 16.77
N LYS A 37 14.05 20.32 15.82
CA LYS A 37 14.94 19.25 15.32
C LYS A 37 14.15 17.99 14.90
N LYS A 38 13.00 18.18 14.24
CA LYS A 38 12.11 17.10 13.81
C LYS A 38 11.92 17.13 12.31
N VAL A 39 11.87 15.94 11.70
CA VAL A 39 11.48 15.77 10.30
C VAL A 39 10.06 15.21 10.29
N PHE A 40 9.16 15.92 9.63
CA PHE A 40 7.77 15.52 9.50
C PHE A 40 7.54 14.95 8.11
N GLU A 41 6.82 13.84 8.01
CA GLU A 41 6.27 13.37 6.73
C GLU A 41 5.02 14.17 6.39
N ARG A 42 5.03 14.83 5.23
CA ARG A 42 3.90 15.62 4.72
C ARG A 42 3.03 14.81 3.76
N SER A 43 3.64 13.87 3.03
CA SER A 43 2.88 12.91 2.22
C SER A 43 2.27 11.86 3.13
N THR A 44 0.96 11.71 3.05
CA THR A 44 0.23 10.71 3.85
C THR A 44 0.06 9.42 3.06
N GLU A 45 -0.11 8.29 3.74
CA GLU A 45 -0.47 7.04 3.06
C GLU A 45 -1.75 7.19 2.23
N ARG A 46 -2.67 8.08 2.66
CA ARG A 46 -3.90 8.43 1.96
C ARG A 46 -3.67 8.90 0.53
N ASP A 47 -2.60 9.66 0.29
CA ASP A 47 -2.30 10.24 -1.02
C ASP A 47 -2.02 9.17 -2.07
N LYS A 48 -1.69 7.94 -1.65
CA LYS A 48 -1.39 6.81 -2.53
C LYS A 48 -2.65 6.12 -3.08
N PHE A 49 -3.86 6.49 -2.64
CA PHE A 49 -5.11 5.80 -2.98
C PHE A 49 -6.15 6.74 -3.58
N CYS A 50 -6.99 6.23 -4.48
CA CYS A 50 -8.05 7.02 -5.11
C CYS A 50 -9.27 7.27 -4.20
N SER A 51 -9.52 6.41 -3.20
CA SER A 51 -10.71 6.49 -2.33
C SER A 51 -10.43 5.87 -0.94
N GLU A 52 -11.23 6.23 0.07
CA GLU A 52 -11.06 5.72 1.45
C GLU A 52 -11.27 4.21 1.51
N GLN A 53 -12.20 3.73 0.69
CA GLN A 53 -12.47 2.32 0.49
C GLN A 53 -11.23 1.56 -0.02
N CYS A 54 -10.48 2.11 -0.99
CA CYS A 54 -9.25 1.48 -1.47
C CYS A 54 -8.16 1.43 -0.41
N LEU A 55 -8.04 2.46 0.44
CA LEU A 55 -7.11 2.46 1.56
C LEU A 55 -7.52 1.39 2.60
N ALA A 56 -8.81 1.31 2.94
CA ALA A 56 -9.33 0.33 3.88
C ALA A 56 -9.13 -1.12 3.39
N ARG A 57 -9.47 -1.39 2.11
CA ARG A 57 -9.24 -2.70 1.46
C ARG A 57 -7.76 -3.07 1.45
N PHE A 58 -6.88 -2.13 1.10
CA PHE A 58 -5.44 -2.35 1.14
C PHE A 58 -4.94 -2.66 2.56
N ASN A 59 -5.43 -1.97 3.58
CA ASN A 59 -5.08 -2.26 4.97
C ASN A 59 -5.58 -3.64 5.41
N GLY A 60 -6.82 -4.00 5.05
CA GLY A 60 -7.36 -5.35 5.30
C GLY A 60 -6.52 -6.45 4.65
N LEU A 61 -6.06 -6.23 3.41
CA LEU A 61 -5.12 -7.12 2.73
C LEU A 61 -3.76 -7.15 3.44
N ARG A 62 -3.25 -6.00 3.88
CA ARG A 62 -1.95 -5.88 4.57
C ARG A 62 -1.91 -6.71 5.85
N PHE A 63 -2.96 -6.67 6.66
CA PHE A 63 -3.05 -7.43 7.92
C PHE A 63 -3.07 -8.96 7.71
N GLN A 64 -3.39 -9.44 6.51
CA GLN A 64 -3.41 -10.86 6.20
C GLN A 64 -2.03 -11.41 5.80
N PHE A 65 -1.04 -10.55 5.53
CA PHE A 65 0.31 -10.98 5.21
C PHE A 65 1.14 -11.20 6.48
N ASP A 66 1.83 -12.33 6.55
CA ASP A 66 2.81 -12.57 7.63
C ASP A 66 4.01 -11.62 7.50
N ASP A 67 4.55 -11.17 8.63
CA ASP A 67 5.82 -10.43 8.70
C ASP A 67 7.05 -11.33 8.48
N GLU A 68 6.87 -12.65 8.53
CA GLU A 68 7.95 -13.60 8.29
C GLU A 68 8.44 -13.49 6.83
N PRO A 69 9.76 -13.34 6.61
CA PRO A 69 10.28 -13.22 5.26
C PRO A 69 10.00 -14.47 4.43
N LEU A 70 9.77 -14.26 3.13
CA LEU A 70 9.31 -15.31 2.22
C LEU A 70 10.23 -16.54 2.18
N TRP A 71 11.55 -16.36 2.29
CA TRP A 71 12.54 -17.44 2.21
C TRP A 71 12.58 -18.35 3.45
N LEU A 72 11.97 -17.96 4.57
CA LEU A 72 11.79 -18.83 5.74
C LEU A 72 10.49 -19.65 5.66
N ARG A 73 9.56 -19.24 4.78
CA ARG A 73 8.31 -19.96 4.57
C ARG A 73 8.61 -21.24 3.78
N GLY A 74 8.65 -22.37 4.48
CA GLY A 74 8.78 -23.69 3.83
C GLY A 74 7.70 -23.93 2.78
N THR A 75 7.90 -24.94 1.91
CA THR A 75 7.09 -25.24 0.72
C THR A 75 5.58 -25.49 0.98
N ARG A 76 5.18 -25.59 2.26
CA ARG A 76 3.85 -26.03 2.72
C ARG A 76 2.78 -24.93 2.74
N ARG A 77 3.14 -23.65 2.60
CA ARG A 77 2.17 -22.54 2.45
C ARG A 77 1.91 -22.20 0.97
N ARG A 78 1.71 -23.21 0.13
CA ARG A 78 1.18 -22.98 -1.22
C ARG A 78 -0.34 -22.74 -1.12
N LEU A 79 -0.76 -21.52 -1.45
CA LEU A 79 -2.10 -21.19 -2.00
C LEU A 79 -3.29 -20.91 -1.07
N TRP A 80 -3.12 -20.49 0.19
CA TRP A 80 -4.27 -19.87 0.90
C TRP A 80 -4.42 -18.37 0.59
N ILE A 81 -3.31 -17.65 0.38
CA ILE A 81 -3.33 -16.20 0.10
C ILE A 81 -3.95 -15.90 -1.28
N PHE A 82 -3.68 -16.73 -2.29
CA PHE A 82 -4.20 -16.51 -3.64
C PHE A 82 -5.64 -16.97 -3.86
N LYS A 83 -6.15 -17.92 -3.04
CA LYS A 83 -7.48 -18.51 -3.31
C LYS A 83 -8.65 -17.79 -2.63
N ASN A 84 -8.42 -17.06 -1.53
CA ASN A 84 -9.53 -16.45 -0.77
C ASN A 84 -9.43 -14.94 -0.54
N VAL A 85 -8.29 -14.29 -0.81
CA VAL A 85 -8.11 -12.86 -0.45
C VAL A 85 -8.14 -11.94 -1.67
N LEU A 86 -7.40 -12.28 -2.73
CA LEU A 86 -7.39 -11.47 -3.95
C LEU A 86 -8.55 -11.79 -4.90
N LEU A 87 -9.22 -12.93 -4.78
CA LEU A 87 -10.32 -13.30 -5.68
C LEU A 87 -11.67 -12.70 -5.26
N THR A 88 -11.92 -12.48 -3.96
CA THR A 88 -13.18 -11.92 -3.49
C THR A 88 -13.18 -10.39 -3.47
N ASP A 89 -12.04 -9.74 -3.20
CA ASP A 89 -11.94 -8.26 -3.13
C ASP A 89 -11.64 -7.58 -4.48
N CYS A 90 -11.36 -8.37 -5.53
CA CYS A 90 -11.00 -7.90 -6.88
C CYS A 90 -12.00 -8.34 -7.96
N VAL A 91 -13.00 -9.14 -7.58
CA VAL A 91 -14.12 -9.56 -8.43
C VAL A 91 -15.41 -9.05 -7.77
N GLU A 92 -15.53 -7.72 -7.69
CA GLU A 92 -16.77 -6.95 -7.58
C GLU A 92 -16.47 -5.48 -7.92
#